data_AF-A0A484H214-F1
#
_entry.id   AF-A0A484H214-F1
#
_cell.length_a   1.000
_cell.length_b   1.000
_cell.length_c   1.000
_cell.angle_alpha   90.00
_cell.angle_beta   90.00
_cell.angle_gamma   90.00
#
_symmetry.space_group_name_H-M   'P 1'
#
loop_
_entity.id
_entity.type
_entity.pdbx_description
1 polymer ?
#
loop_
_entity_poly.entity_id
_entity_poly.type
_entity_poly.pdbx_seq_one_letter_code
_entity_poly.pdbx_strand_id
1 'polypeptide(L)' 'TILSNQRVGISQNVNIALKENPDFMKNPRGILQRNSNHINVKLSFLGKENKQLWVDEW' A
#
# COMPACT_ATOMS: atom_id res chain seq x y z
N THR A 1 13.49 -6.94 13.64
CA THR A 1 12.03 -7.18 13.55
C THR A 1 11.79 -8.10 12.38
N ILE A 2 11.24 -9.28 12.61
CA ILE A 2 10.92 -10.22 11.54
C ILE A 2 9.82 -9.57 10.71
N LEU A 3 10.13 -9.19 9.46
CA LEU A 3 9.13 -8.71 8.52
C LEU A 3 8.40 -9.96 8.00
N SER A 4 7.11 -10.08 8.30
CA SER A 4 6.27 -11.16 7.80
C SER A 4 5.39 -10.63 6.68
N ASN A 5 5.15 -11.45 5.65
CA ASN A 5 4.19 -11.12 4.60
C ASN A 5 2.83 -10.77 5.22
N GLN A 6 2.36 -9.57 4.93
CA GLN A 6 1.16 -9.02 5.55
C GLN A 6 0.16 -8.59 4.49
N ARG A 7 -1.11 -8.92 4.74
CA ARG A 7 -2.24 -8.39 3.99
C ARG A 7 -2.92 -7.30 4.80
N VAL A 8 -3.08 -6.14 4.19
CA VAL A 8 -3.82 -5.02 4.74
C VAL A 8 -5.10 -4.84 3.94
N GLY A 9 -6.25 -4.98 4.58
CA GLY A 9 -7.55 -4.70 3.96
C GLY A 9 -7.74 -3.19 3.80
N ILE A 10 -8.16 -2.75 2.62
CA ILE A 10 -8.34 -1.34 2.31
C ILE A 10 -9.81 -1.05 2.01
N SER A 11 -10.31 0.03 2.62
CA SER A 11 -11.68 0.49 2.42
C SER A 11 -11.92 0.88 0.95
N GLN A 12 -13.10 0.55 0.42
CA GLN A 12 -13.48 0.85 -0.97
C GLN A 12 -13.36 2.35 -1.32
N ASN A 13 -13.57 3.22 -0.34
CA ASN A 13 -13.51 4.68 -0.48
C ASN A 13 -12.09 5.25 -0.60
N VAL A 14 -11.07 4.39 -0.47
CA VAL A 14 -9.66 4.76 -0.59
C VAL A 14 -9.16 4.36 -1.98
N ASN A 15 -8.58 5.32 -2.69
CA ASN A 15 -7.88 5.06 -3.95
C ASN A 15 -6.38 5.01 -3.68
N ILE A 16 -5.72 4.01 -4.25
CA ILE A 16 -4.28 3.80 -4.08
C ILE A 16 -3.63 3.93 -5.45
N ALA A 17 -2.57 4.71 -5.51
CA ALA A 17 -1.64 4.72 -6.63
C ALA A 17 -0.27 4.31 -6.08
N LEU A 18 0.09 3.04 -6.29
CA LEU A 18 1.44 2.55 -6.07
C LEU A 18 2.23 2.94 -7.33
N LYS A 19 3.08 3.96 -7.21
CA LYS A 19 4.07 4.30 -8.23
C LYS A 19 5.40 4.10 -7.55
N GLU A 20 6.36 3.45 -8.22
CA GLU A 20 7.63 2.93 -7.66
C GLU A 20 8.38 3.88 -6.72
N ASN A 21 8.11 5.18 -6.76
CA ASN A 21 8.11 6.06 -5.60
C ASN A 21 7.35 7.36 -5.96
N PRO A 22 6.66 8.04 -5.03
CA PRO A 22 6.15 7.62 -3.73
C PRO A 22 4.72 7.05 -3.79
N ASP A 23 4.36 6.23 -2.80
CA ASP A 23 3.03 5.64 -2.70
C ASP A 23 2.01 6.68 -2.24
N PHE A 24 0.97 6.90 -3.04
CA PHE A 24 -0.09 7.86 -2.75
C PHE A 24 -1.39 7.11 -2.42
N MET A 25 -1.94 7.40 -1.24
CA MET A 25 -3.28 6.99 -0.84
C MET A 25 -4.19 8.21 -0.79
N LYS A 26 -5.19 8.24 -1.66
CA LYS A 26 -6.21 9.30 -1.71
C LYS A 26 -7.47 8.83 -0.98
N ASN A 27 -7.92 9.60 -0.01
CA ASN A 27 -9.17 9.39 0.70
C ASN A 27 -10.01 10.70 0.70
N PRO A 28 -11.26 10.69 1.18
CA PRO A 28 -12.08 11.90 1.26
C PRO A 28 -11.53 13.00 2.17
N ARG A 29 -10.59 12.65 3.08
CA ARG A 29 -9.99 13.56 4.06
C ARG A 29 -8.67 14.17 3.58
N GLY A 30 -8.14 13.73 2.43
CA GLY A 30 -6.88 14.21 1.88
C GLY A 30 -6.06 13.13 1.18
N ILE A 31 -4.78 13.43 0.98
CA ILE A 31 -3.81 12.55 0.35
C ILE A 31 -2.74 12.20 1.39
N LEU A 32 -2.52 10.91 1.61
CA LEU A 32 -1.39 10.40 2.37
C LEU A 32 -0.30 9.97 1.39
N GLN A 33 0.90 10.48 1.58
CA GLN A 33 2.07 10.14 0.77
C GLN A 33 3.15 9.58 1.71
N ARG A 34 3.63 8.38 1.43
CA ARG A 34 4.72 7.77 2.21
C ARG A 34 5.70 7.08 1.28
N ASN A 35 7.00 7.29 1.55
CA ASN A 35 8.06 6.56 0.88
C ASN A 35 8.44 5.33 1.73
N SER A 36 8.68 4.22 1.06
CA SER A 36 9.10 2.97 1.72
C SER A 36 10.59 2.69 1.52
N ASN A 37 11.35 3.60 0.90
CA ASN A 37 12.77 3.43 0.53
C ASN A 37 13.73 3.10 1.69
N HIS A 38 13.30 3.24 2.94
CA HIS A 38 14.10 2.89 4.12
C HIS A 38 13.94 1.42 4.54
N ILE A 39 13.07 0.65 3.86
CA ILE A 39 12.84 -0.78 4.09
C ILE A 39 12.68 -1.45 2.72
N ASN A 40 13.39 -2.56 2.48
CA ASN A 40 13.33 -3.31 1.22
C ASN A 40 12.05 -4.15 1.12
N VAL A 41 10.90 -3.49 1.00
CA VAL A 41 9.59 -4.14 0.88
C VAL A 41 8.97 -3.83 -0.48
N LYS A 42 8.33 -4.84 -1.08
CA LYS A 42 7.51 -4.69 -2.26
C LYS A 42 6.05 -4.59 -1.85
N LEU A 43 5.40 -3.50 -2.28
CA LEU A 43 3.97 -3.30 -2.11
C LEU A 43 3.25 -3.71 -3.39
N SER A 44 2.26 -4.59 -3.27
CA SER A 44 1.41 -5.02 -4.37
C SER A 44 -0.04 -4.76 -4.05
N PHE A 45 -0.78 -4.18 -4.98
CA PHE A 45 -2.20 -3.96 -4.86
C PHE A 45 -2.99 -5.12 -5.47
N LEU A 46 -3.89 -5.71 -4.68
CA LEU A 46 -4.70 -6.86 -5.06
C LEU A 46 -6.18 -6.48 -5.07
N GLY A 47 -6.84 -6.72 -6.20
CA GLY A 47 -8.30 -6.61 -6.36
C GLY A 47 -8.85 -5.19 -6.46
N LYS A 48 -9.83 -4.97 -7.35
CA LYS A 48 -10.56 -3.69 -7.47
C LYS A 48 -11.72 -3.55 -6.47
N GLU A 49 -12.49 -4.61 -6.24
CA GLU A 49 -13.64 -4.61 -5.32
C GLU A 49 -13.25 -4.88 -3.86
N ASN A 50 -12.41 -5.90 -3.65
CA ASN A 50 -11.80 -6.22 -2.36
C ASN A 50 -10.36 -5.72 -2.35
N LYS A 51 -10.23 -4.40 -2.22
CA LYS A 51 -8.94 -3.71 -2.22
C LYS A 51 -8.07 -4.23 -1.08
N GLN A 52 -6.97 -4.89 -1.41
CA GLN A 52 -5.99 -5.38 -0.43
C GLN A 52 -4.60 -4.93 -0.83
N LEU A 53 -3.81 -4.51 0.15
CA LEU A 53 -2.39 -4.26 -0.02
C LEU A 53 -1.62 -5.45 0.52
N TRP A 54 -0.81 -6.06 -0.33
CA TRP A 54 0.15 -7.08 0.04
C TRP A 54 1.50 -6.43 0.26
N VAL A 55 2.08 -6.69 1.42
CA VAL A 55 3.46 -6.34 1.76
C VAL A 55 4.27 -7.62 1.64
N ASP A 56 5.17 -7.67 0.65
CA ASP A 56 6.10 -8.78 0.45
C ASP A 56 7.52 -8.29 0.76
N GLU A 57 8.30 -9.12 1.43
CA GLU A 57 9.74 -8.88 1.60
C GLU A 57 10.48 -9.24 0.31
N TRP A 58 11.57 -8.54 0.03
CA TRP A 58 12.51 -8.92 -1.04
C TRP A 58 13.80 -9.48 -0.45
#